data_AF-A0A1C6DEB1-F1
#
_entry.id   AF-A0A1C6DEB1-F1
#
_cell.length_a   1.000
_cell.length_b   1.000
_cell.length_c   1.000
_cell.angle_alpha   90.00
_cell.angle_beta   90.00
_cell.angle_gamma   90.00
#
_symmetry.space_group_name_H-M   'P 1'
#
loop_
_entity.id
_entity.type
_entity.pdbx_description
1 polymer ?
#
loop_
_entity_poly.entity_id
_entity_poly.type
_entity_poly.pdbx_seq_one_letter_code
_entity_poly.pdbx_strand_id
1 'polypeptide(L)'
;MKFGEILRELLEDNDITQKQLATDLNIAATTIGNYIRGMREPDFEILKLFAAYFNVTTDYLLDFQSGIEKDHSEEELLRLYRSLPTDKKELFLEQGKLLVRLNLKEDVKSSKSTLQGKNNVG
;
A
#
# COMPACT_ATOMS: atom_id res chain seq x y z
N MET A 1 -12.84 1.15 11.46
CA MET A 1 -12.53 0.14 12.49
C MET A 1 -11.16 0.43 13.06
N LYS A 2 -10.93 0.16 14.35
CA LYS A 2 -9.58 0.27 14.93
C LYS A 2 -8.80 -1.01 14.68
N PHE A 3 -7.48 -0.93 14.61
CA PHE A 3 -6.58 -2.08 14.42
C PHE A 3 -6.93 -3.27 15.33
N GLY A 4 -7.20 -3.03 16.62
CA GLY A 4 -7.52 -4.08 17.59
C GLY A 4 -8.84 -4.81 17.35
N GLU A 5 -9.81 -4.17 16.68
CA GLU A 5 -11.06 -4.78 16.25
C GLU A 5 -10.81 -5.70 15.05
N ILE A 6 -10.08 -5.21 14.04
CA ILE A 6 -9.69 -6.00 12.86
C ILE A 6 -8.87 -7.23 13.28
N LEU A 7 -7.93 -7.07 14.20
CA LEU A 7 -7.14 -8.20 14.70
C LEU A 7 -7.99 -9.23 15.45
N ARG A 8 -9.08 -8.82 16.10
CA ARG A 8 -10.01 -9.74 16.77
C ARG A 8 -10.82 -10.53 15.74
N GLU A 9 -11.33 -9.85 14.72
CA GLU A 9 -12.06 -10.50 13.62
C GLU A 9 -11.17 -11.51 12.90
N LEU A 10 -9.92 -11.16 12.59
CA LEU A 10 -8.98 -12.10 11.98
C LEU A 10 -8.70 -13.33 12.85
N LEU A 11 -8.69 -13.20 14.17
CA LEU A 11 -8.56 -14.35 15.06
C LEU A 11 -9.80 -15.24 15.03
N GLU A 12 -10.99 -14.64 15.02
CA GLU A 12 -12.27 -15.35 14.94
C GLU A 12 -12.43 -16.05 13.58
N ASP A 13 -12.18 -15.37 12.48
CA ASP A 13 -12.31 -15.90 11.10
C ASP A 13 -11.35 -17.06 10.80
N ASN A 14 -10.21 -17.12 11.49
CA ASN A 14 -9.21 -18.16 11.31
C ASN A 14 -9.29 -19.25 12.40
N ASP A 15 -10.25 -19.19 13.33
CA ASP A 15 -10.36 -20.11 14.48
C ASP A 15 -9.09 -20.15 15.36
N ILE A 16 -8.41 -19.02 15.53
CA ILE A 16 -7.12 -18.90 16.25
C ILE A 16 -7.32 -18.14 17.56
N THR A 17 -6.71 -18.63 18.64
CA THR A 17 -6.73 -17.94 19.93
C THR A 17 -5.59 -16.92 20.04
N GLN A 18 -5.75 -15.89 20.89
CA GLN A 18 -4.67 -14.92 21.18
C GLN A 18 -3.39 -15.60 21.66
N LYS A 19 -3.51 -16.69 22.43
CA LYS A 19 -2.37 -17.48 22.92
C LYS A 19 -1.67 -18.24 21.80
N GLN A 20 -2.44 -18.76 20.85
CA GLN A 20 -1.90 -19.43 19.67
C GLN A 20 -1.13 -18.43 18.80
N LEU A 21 -1.74 -17.29 18.46
CA LEU A 21 -1.07 -16.22 17.71
C LEU A 21 0.22 -15.74 18.39
N ALA A 22 0.17 -15.55 19.71
CA ALA A 22 1.34 -15.20 20.51
C ALA A 22 2.47 -16.23 20.39
N THR A 23 2.13 -17.52 20.40
CA THR A 23 3.08 -18.62 20.27
C THR A 23 3.68 -18.66 18.86
N ASP A 24 2.83 -18.60 17.84
CA ASP A 24 3.25 -18.72 16.44
C ASP A 24 4.17 -17.56 16.00
N LEU A 25 3.88 -16.37 16.50
CA LEU A 25 4.65 -15.17 16.18
C LEU A 25 5.78 -14.87 17.17
N ASN A 26 5.95 -15.71 18.20
CA ASN A 26 6.91 -15.50 19.28
C ASN A 26 6.79 -14.11 19.94
N ILE A 27 5.55 -13.69 20.20
CA ILE A 27 5.19 -12.44 20.88
C ILE A 27 4.55 -12.77 22.22
N ALA A 28 4.82 -12.00 23.27
CA ALA A 28 4.15 -12.19 24.55
C ALA A 28 2.63 -12.08 24.42
N ALA A 29 1.87 -13.03 24.97
CA ALA A 29 0.40 -13.02 24.92
C ALA A 29 -0.22 -11.73 25.49
N THR A 30 0.41 -11.14 26.51
CA THR A 30 0.03 -9.83 27.07
C THR A 30 0.14 -8.71 26.03
N THR A 31 1.13 -8.77 25.14
CA THR A 31 1.34 -7.79 24.08
C THR A 31 0.28 -7.92 22.99
N ILE A 32 -0.06 -9.15 22.56
CA ILE A 32 -1.21 -9.41 21.68
C ILE A 32 -2.51 -8.89 22.29
N GLY A 33 -2.76 -9.20 23.56
CA GLY A 33 -3.94 -8.70 24.28
C GLY A 33 -3.96 -7.18 24.45
N ASN A 34 -2.80 -6.51 24.46
CA ASN A 34 -2.72 -5.05 24.48
C ASN A 34 -3.06 -4.44 23.11
N TYR A 35 -2.66 -5.10 22.02
CA TYR A 35 -3.04 -4.69 20.66
C TYR A 35 -4.54 -4.83 20.42
N ILE A 36 -5.13 -5.98 20.78
CA ILE A 36 -6.57 -6.25 20.60
C ILE A 36 -7.45 -5.31 21.42
N ARG A 37 -6.96 -4.86 22.58
CA ARG A 37 -7.64 -3.86 23.42
C ARG A 37 -7.35 -2.41 23.01
N GLY A 38 -6.46 -2.19 22.04
CA GLY A 38 -6.05 -0.85 21.61
C GLY A 38 -5.26 -0.06 22.65
N MET A 39 -4.65 -0.73 23.64
CA MET A 39 -3.80 -0.09 24.65
C MET A 39 -2.38 0.17 24.16
N ARG A 40 -1.98 -0.54 23.10
CA ARG A 40 -0.71 -0.38 22.40
C ARG A 40 -0.98 -0.54 20.91
N GLU A 41 -0.20 0.13 20.08
CA GLU A 41 -0.19 -0.10 18.63
C GLU A 41 1.02 -0.97 18.25
N PRO A 42 0.88 -1.87 17.26
CA PRO A 42 2.03 -2.59 16.71
C PRO A 42 2.97 -1.61 16.02
N ASP A 43 4.28 -1.89 16.07
CA ASP A 43 5.23 -1.21 15.18
C ASP A 43 5.14 -1.80 13.76
N PHE A 44 5.92 -1.25 12.83
CA PHE A 44 5.90 -1.70 11.43
C PHE A 44 6.34 -3.15 11.24
N GLU A 45 7.24 -3.69 12.08
CA GLU A 45 7.68 -5.08 11.96
C GLU A 45 6.56 -6.03 12.40
N ILE A 46 5.91 -5.72 13.52
CA ILE A 46 4.76 -6.48 14.02
C ILE A 46 3.58 -6.38 13.05
N LEU A 47 3.33 -5.21 12.47
CA LEU A 47 2.27 -5.02 11.47
C LEU A 47 2.49 -5.89 10.22
N LYS A 48 3.72 -5.93 9.69
CA LYS A 48 4.09 -6.81 8.58
C LYS A 48 3.94 -8.29 8.94
N LEU A 49 4.27 -8.64 10.18
CA LEU A 49 4.16 -10.03 10.66
C LEU A 49 2.70 -10.49 10.70
N PHE A 50 1.78 -9.64 11.20
CA PHE A 50 0.35 -9.94 11.14
C PHE A 50 -0.18 -10.03 9.72
N ALA A 51 0.22 -9.09 8.85
CA ALA A 51 -0.18 -9.08 7.44
C ALA A 51 0.22 -10.39 6.74
N ALA A 52 1.46 -10.85 6.97
CA ALA A 52 1.97 -12.10 6.43
C ALA A 52 1.26 -13.33 7.03
N TYR A 53 1.03 -13.35 8.35
CA TYR A 53 0.39 -14.47 9.04
C TYR A 53 -1.06 -14.69 8.57
N PHE A 54 -1.84 -13.61 8.43
CA PHE A 54 -3.23 -13.67 8.00
C PHE A 54 -3.42 -13.55 6.48
N ASN A 55 -2.33 -13.42 5.71
CA ASN A 55 -2.35 -13.22 4.26
C ASN A 55 -3.24 -12.04 3.80
N VAL A 56 -3.12 -10.91 4.51
CA VAL A 56 -3.82 -9.64 4.21
C VAL A 56 -2.80 -8.52 3.97
N THR A 57 -3.25 -7.38 3.45
CA THR A 57 -2.38 -6.19 3.33
C THR A 57 -2.31 -5.43 4.65
N THR A 58 -1.25 -4.64 4.84
CA THR A 58 -1.17 -3.70 5.97
C THR A 58 -2.28 -2.65 5.91
N ASP A 59 -2.69 -2.24 4.70
CA ASP A 59 -3.80 -1.31 4.51
C ASP A 59 -5.11 -1.86 5.06
N TYR A 60 -5.37 -3.16 4.87
CA TYR A 60 -6.53 -3.84 5.47
C TYR A 60 -6.45 -3.81 7.01
N LEU A 61 -5.28 -4.14 7.59
CA LEU A 61 -5.08 -4.12 9.04
C LEU A 61 -5.26 -2.72 9.66
N LEU A 62 -4.92 -1.68 8.90
CA LEU A 62 -5.00 -0.29 9.34
C LEU A 62 -6.37 0.35 9.04
N ASP A 63 -7.30 -0.38 8.42
CA ASP A 63 -8.53 0.16 7.85
C ASP A 63 -8.28 1.38 6.96
N PHE A 64 -7.17 1.35 6.21
CA PHE A 64 -6.72 2.48 5.40
C PHE A 64 -7.08 2.26 3.94
N GLN A 65 -7.86 3.19 3.39
CA GLN A 65 -8.09 3.32 1.97
C GLN A 65 -7.46 4.63 1.52
N SER A 66 -6.53 4.57 0.57
CA SER A 66 -5.77 5.75 0.10
C SER A 66 -6.62 6.78 -0.65
N GLY A 67 -7.94 6.58 -0.75
CA GLY A 67 -8.86 7.47 -1.48
C GLY A 67 -8.63 7.51 -2.99
N ILE A 68 -7.74 6.66 -3.51
CA ILE A 68 -7.53 6.48 -4.94
C ILE A 68 -8.65 5.55 -5.42
N GLU A 69 -9.68 6.11 -6.04
CA GLU A 69 -10.61 5.32 -6.84
C GLU A 69 -9.81 4.69 -7.97
N LYS A 70 -9.55 3.38 -7.85
CA LYS A 70 -8.91 2.62 -8.92
C LYS A 70 -9.89 2.56 -10.08
N ASP A 71 -9.62 3.33 -11.13
CA ASP A 71 -10.41 3.22 -12.35
C ASP A 71 -10.16 1.86 -13.02
N HIS A 72 -11.07 1.47 -13.93
CA HIS A 72 -10.98 0.18 -14.61
C HIS A 72 -9.64 -0.06 -15.33
N SER A 73 -9.00 1.01 -15.81
CA SER A 73 -7.71 0.99 -16.49
C SER A 73 -6.57 0.72 -15.51
N GLU A 74 -6.62 1.26 -14.28
CA GLU A 74 -5.63 0.95 -13.24
C GLU A 74 -5.69 -0.53 -12.85
N GLU A 75 -6.89 -1.08 -12.65
CA GLU A 75 -7.05 -2.49 -12.33
C GLU A 75 -6.61 -3.39 -13.51
N GLU A 76 -6.90 -2.97 -14.74
CA GLU A 76 -6.40 -3.66 -15.95
C GLU A 76 -4.87 -3.65 -16.03
N LEU A 77 -4.24 -2.51 -15.75
CA LEU A 77 -2.79 -2.38 -15.69
C LEU A 77 -2.18 -3.36 -14.69
N LEU A 78 -2.74 -3.46 -13.49
CA LEU A 78 -2.28 -4.38 -12.45
C LEU A 78 -2.45 -5.84 -12.86
N ARG A 79 -3.59 -6.20 -13.48
CA ARG A 79 -3.84 -7.56 -13.98
C ARG A 79 -2.81 -7.96 -15.04
N LEU A 80 -2.56 -7.09 -16.03
CA LEU A 80 -1.55 -7.31 -17.06
C LEU A 80 -0.16 -7.45 -16.45
N TYR A 81 0.22 -6.55 -15.55
CA TYR A 81 1.53 -6.62 -14.90
C TYR A 81 1.73 -7.91 -14.10
N ARG A 82 0.70 -8.40 -13.41
CA ARG A 82 0.76 -9.66 -12.64
C ARG A 82 0.93 -10.89 -13.54
N SER A 83 0.35 -10.90 -14.74
CA SER A 83 0.42 -12.03 -15.68
C SER A 83 1.70 -12.08 -16.52
N LEU A 84 2.50 -11.00 -16.52
CA LEU A 84 3.76 -10.96 -17.25
C LEU A 84 4.83 -11.90 -16.64
N PRO A 85 5.68 -12.51 -17.48
CA PRO A 85 6.93 -13.12 -17.04
C PRO A 85 7.86 -12.11 -16.35
N THR A 86 8.70 -12.56 -15.42
CA THR A 86 9.57 -11.69 -14.62
C THR A 86 10.46 -10.78 -15.46
N ASP A 87 11.03 -11.28 -16.57
CA ASP A 87 11.87 -10.51 -17.50
C ASP A 87 11.08 -9.41 -18.24
N LYS A 88 9.78 -9.60 -18.45
CA LYS A 88 8.91 -8.61 -19.10
C LYS A 88 8.41 -7.54 -18.14
N LYS A 89 8.29 -7.84 -16.84
CA LYS A 89 7.90 -6.86 -15.82
C LYS A 89 8.87 -5.69 -15.75
N GLU A 90 10.19 -5.97 -15.80
CA GLU A 90 11.21 -4.93 -15.77
C GLU A 90 11.12 -4.00 -16.98
N LEU A 91 11.00 -4.57 -18.19
CA LEU A 91 10.82 -3.81 -19.42
C LEU A 91 9.54 -2.95 -19.38
N PHE A 92 8.45 -3.47 -18.85
CA PHE A 92 7.18 -2.75 -18.70
C PHE A 92 7.33 -1.56 -17.75
N LEU A 93 8.02 -1.73 -16.62
CA LEU A 93 8.31 -0.64 -15.69
C LEU A 93 9.19 0.45 -16.31
N GLU A 94 10.21 0.09 -17.10
CA GLU A 94 11.05 1.09 -17.78
C GLU A 94 10.27 1.92 -18.80
N GLN A 95 9.34 1.31 -19.53
CA GLN A 95 8.44 2.03 -20.42
C GLN A 95 7.56 3.01 -19.64
N GLY A 96 6.95 2.57 -18.53
CA GLY A 96 6.18 3.45 -17.64
C GLY A 96 7.01 4.63 -17.12
N LYS A 97 8.24 4.37 -16.65
CA LYS A 97 9.16 5.43 -16.21
C LYS A 97 9.52 6.39 -17.33
N LEU A 98 9.72 5.91 -18.57
CA LEU A 98 9.99 6.77 -19.72
C LEU A 98 8.82 7.70 -20.00
N LEU A 99 7.60 7.19 -20.00
CA LEU A 99 6.38 7.99 -20.20
C LEU A 99 6.25 9.09 -19.15
N VAL A 100 6.45 8.78 -17.86
CA VAL A 100 6.44 9.79 -16.78
C VAL A 100 7.50 10.87 -17.01
N ARG A 101 8.73 10.48 -17.37
CA ARG A 101 9.82 11.44 -17.66
C ARG A 101 9.51 12.33 -18.86
N LEU A 102 8.81 11.82 -19.87
CA LEU A 102 8.42 12.60 -21.04
C LEU A 102 7.36 13.65 -20.68
N ASN A 103 6.31 13.27 -19.95
CA ASN A 103 5.28 14.23 -19.49
C ASN A 103 5.88 15.35 -18.64
N LEU A 104 6.78 15.03 -17.70
CA LEU A 104 7.47 16.05 -16.88
C LEU A 104 8.32 17.02 -17.71
N LYS A 105 8.86 16.60 -18.86
CA LYS A 105 9.63 17.49 -19.75
C LYS A 105 8.72 18.39 -20.59
N GLU A 106 7.53 17.94 -20.94
CA GLU A 106 6.53 18.74 -21.67
C GLU A 106 5.97 19.84 -20.76
N ASP A 107 5.67 19.54 -19.49
CA ASP A 107 5.19 20.52 -18.51
C ASP A 107 6.20 21.65 -18.23
N VAL A 108 7.50 21.31 -18.16
CA VAL A 108 8.58 22.30 -17.98
C VAL A 108 8.77 23.19 -19.21
N LYS A 109 8.58 22.66 -20.43
CA LYS A 109 8.63 23.47 -21.66
C LYS A 109 7.41 24.39 -21.80
N SER A 110 6.22 23.87 -21.49
CA SER A 110 4.97 24.63 -21.45
C SER A 110 5.08 25.82 -20.48
N SER A 111 5.54 25.57 -19.25
CA SER A 111 5.71 26.60 -18.21
C SER A 111 6.73 27.69 -18.56
N LYS A 112 7.77 27.38 -19.35
CA LYS A 112 8.76 28.37 -19.81
C LYS A 112 8.26 29.23 -20.96
N SER A 113 7.40 28.71 -21.84
CA SER A 113 6.84 29.47 -22.96
C SER A 113 5.86 30.56 -22.52
N THR A 114 5.08 30.32 -21.46
CA THR A 114 4.11 31.30 -20.91
C THR A 114 4.79 32.50 -20.23
N LEU A 115 6.05 32.36 -19.78
CA LEU A 115 6.81 33.43 -19.13
C LEU A 115 7.51 34.37 -20.12
N GLN A 116 7.78 33.95 -21.36
CA GLN A 116 8.42 34.81 -22.37
C GLN A 116 7.44 35.72 -23.13
N GLY A 117 6.12 35.46 -23.05
CA GLY A 117 5.10 36.26 -23.73
C GLY A 117 4.66 37.56 -23.02
N LYS A 118 5.05 37.79 -21.76
CA LYS A 118 4.62 38.98 -20.98
C LYS A 118 5.57 40.18 -21.04
N ASN A 119 6.71 40.07 -21.72
CA ASN A 119 7.73 41.13 -21.76
C ASN A 119 7.74 41.95 -23.06
N ASN A 120 6.69 41.89 -23.89
CA ASN A 120 6.60 42.66 -25.13
C ASN A 120 5.22 43.31 -25.29
N VAL A 121 4.92 44.30 -24.46
CA VAL A 121 3.96 45.36 -24.80
C VAL A 121 4.60 46.67 -24.34
N GLY A 122 5.24 47.35 -25.30
CA GLY A 122 5.66 48.75 -25.17
C GLY A 122 4.54 49.69 -25.63
#